data_AF-A0A9D7J7J9-F1
#
_entry.id   AF-A0A9D7J7J9-F1
#
_cell.length_a   1.000
_cell.length_b   1.000
_cell.length_c   1.000
_cell.angle_alpha   90.00
_cell.angle_beta   90.00
_cell.angle_gamma   90.00
#
_symmetry.space_group_name_H-M   'P 1'
#
loop_
_entity.id
_entity.type
_entity.pdbx_description
1 polymer ?
#
loop_
_entity_poly.entity_id
_entity_poly.type
_entity_poly.pdbx_seq_one_letter_code
_entity_poly.pdbx_strand_id
1 'polypeptide(L)'
;MSYAWFNGIEERLAAVAQAIRTARNRGGHGVDMRRELRPDVAQLVTALRGVPLRETIAVGARVTVRSGAPGAIYRDAVGLTGQVVAQRDESVTKPGGIAPAAPPIRRLLVHFEAPPASWPEALEGRLWIDEDDLDLA
;
A
#
# COMPACT_ATOMS: atom_id res chain seq x y z
N MET A 1 -2.26 18.18 1.94
CA MET A 1 -2.64 18.09 3.37
C MET A 1 -2.08 16.78 3.96
N SER A 2 -0.76 16.60 3.92
CA SER A 2 -0.06 15.31 4.21
C SER A 2 0.81 15.34 5.48
N TYR A 3 1.00 16.52 6.09
CA TYR A 3 1.99 16.73 7.16
C TYR A 3 1.58 16.25 8.55
N ALA A 4 0.28 16.10 8.84
CA ALA A 4 -0.18 15.68 10.16
C ALA A 4 0.08 14.18 10.45
N TRP A 5 0.18 13.36 9.39
CA TRP A 5 0.26 11.91 9.51
C TRP A 5 1.69 11.40 9.66
N PHE A 6 2.66 12.04 8.99
CA PHE A 6 4.08 11.69 9.09
C PHE A 6 4.57 11.86 10.55
N ASN A 7 4.15 12.96 11.19
CA ASN A 7 4.41 13.23 12.61
C ASN A 7 3.88 12.11 13.53
N GLY A 8 2.72 11.53 13.23
CA GLY A 8 2.12 10.47 14.05
C GLY A 8 2.86 9.12 13.99
N ILE A 9 3.57 8.83 12.90
CA ILE A 9 4.40 7.61 12.77
C ILE A 9 5.73 7.82 13.51
N GLU A 10 6.34 8.99 13.35
CA GLU A 10 7.58 9.33 14.06
C GLU A 10 7.38 9.32 15.58
N GLU A 11 6.28 9.88 16.08
CA GLU A 11 5.91 9.85 17.49
C GLU A 11 5.72 8.40 18.00
N ARG A 12 5.08 7.53 17.21
CA ARG A 12 4.87 6.11 17.56
C ARG A 12 6.18 5.31 17.53
N LEU A 13 7.05 5.57 16.55
CA LEU A 13 8.39 4.97 16.50
C LEU A 13 9.26 5.43 17.67
N ALA A 14 9.19 6.72 18.03
CA ALA A 14 9.87 7.28 19.19
C ALA A 14 9.37 6.64 20.50
N ALA A 15 8.06 6.43 20.65
CA ALA A 15 7.48 5.75 21.80
C ALA A 15 7.97 4.29 21.92
N VAL A 16 8.01 3.54 20.81
CA VAL A 16 8.55 2.16 20.78
C VAL A 16 10.04 2.14 21.12
N ALA A 17 10.84 3.04 20.54
CA ALA A 17 12.26 3.15 20.84
C ALA A 17 12.52 3.47 22.34
N GLN A 18 11.68 4.33 22.93
CA GLN A 18 11.77 4.68 24.34
C GLN A 18 11.32 3.54 25.27
N ALA A 19 10.30 2.77 24.90
CA ALA A 19 9.87 1.57 25.61
C ALA A 19 10.98 0.51 25.63
N ILE A 20 11.61 0.25 24.47
CA ILE A 20 12.76 -0.67 24.35
C ILE A 20 13.92 -0.20 25.24
N ARG A 21 14.24 1.09 25.21
CA ARG A 21 15.32 1.69 26.03
C ARG A 21 15.02 1.58 27.53
N THR A 22 13.79 1.84 27.93
CA THR A 22 13.33 1.77 29.32
C THR A 22 13.37 0.33 29.84
N ALA A 23 12.88 -0.62 29.04
CA ALA A 23 12.90 -2.05 29.38
C ALA A 23 14.34 -2.59 29.50
N ARG A 24 15.24 -2.17 28.59
CA ARG A 24 16.67 -2.51 28.64
C ARG A 24 17.34 -1.98 29.91
N ASN A 25 17.02 -0.75 30.31
CA ASN A 25 17.61 -0.11 31.50
C ASN A 25 17.08 -0.70 32.82
N ARG A 26 15.91 -1.37 32.81
CA ARG A 26 15.34 -2.04 33.99
C ARG A 26 15.86 -3.47 34.20
N GLY A 27 16.75 -3.97 33.34
CA GLY A 27 17.33 -5.32 33.48
C GLY A 27 16.34 -6.47 33.25
N GLY A 28 15.19 -6.20 32.61
CA GLY A 28 14.13 -7.20 32.42
C GLY A 28 14.59 -8.38 31.57
N HIS A 29 14.39 -9.60 32.06
CA HIS A 29 14.61 -10.82 31.30
C HIS A 29 13.75 -10.79 30.02
N GLY A 30 14.28 -11.26 28.89
CA GLY A 30 13.68 -11.07 27.56
C GLY A 30 12.23 -11.54 27.38
N VAL A 31 11.68 -12.29 28.33
CA VAL A 31 10.26 -12.69 28.40
C VAL A 31 9.36 -11.52 28.83
N ASP A 32 9.78 -10.73 29.81
CA ASP A 32 9.04 -9.53 30.26
C ASP A 32 9.07 -8.46 29.18
N MET A 33 10.23 -8.28 28.52
CA MET A 33 10.35 -7.41 27.35
C MET A 33 9.39 -7.81 26.23
N ARG A 34 9.25 -9.12 25.93
CA ARG A 34 8.30 -9.59 24.91
C ARG A 34 6.85 -9.32 25.29
N ARG A 35 6.51 -9.37 26.59
CA ARG A 35 5.16 -9.13 27.08
C ARG A 35 4.81 -7.65 27.06
N GLU A 36 5.75 -6.79 27.46
CA GLU A 36 5.58 -5.32 27.49
C GLU A 36 5.61 -4.69 26.10
N LEU A 37 6.48 -5.17 25.19
CA LEU A 37 6.60 -4.60 23.84
C LEU A 37 5.58 -5.16 22.84
N ARG A 38 4.93 -6.30 23.15
CA ARG A 38 3.94 -6.93 22.24
C ARG A 38 2.79 -6.01 21.85
N PRO A 39 2.15 -5.28 22.79
CA PRO A 39 1.06 -4.36 22.48
C PRO A 39 1.52 -3.20 21.60
N ASP A 40 2.66 -2.59 21.91
CA ASP A 40 3.18 -1.43 21.18
C ASP A 40 3.64 -1.80 19.77
N VAL A 41 4.30 -2.96 19.61
CA VAL A 41 4.66 -3.50 18.30
C VAL A 41 3.41 -3.91 17.51
N ALA A 42 2.39 -4.50 18.14
CA ALA A 42 1.15 -4.84 17.45
C ALA A 42 0.39 -3.58 17.00
N GLN A 43 0.37 -2.52 17.80
CA GLN A 43 -0.18 -1.22 17.43
C GLN A 43 0.63 -0.54 16.33
N LEU A 44 1.97 -0.63 16.39
CA LEU A 44 2.85 -0.11 15.34
C LEU A 44 2.64 -0.89 14.02
N VAL A 45 2.60 -2.22 14.06
CA VAL A 45 2.32 -3.04 12.88
C VAL A 45 0.93 -2.76 12.33
N THR A 46 -0.08 -2.55 13.19
CA THR A 46 -1.43 -2.18 12.76
C THR A 46 -1.47 -0.79 12.12
N ALA A 47 -0.76 0.17 12.71
CA ALA A 47 -0.61 1.51 12.18
C ALA A 47 0.11 1.47 10.82
N LEU A 48 1.23 0.75 10.72
CA LEU A 48 2.03 0.59 9.50
C LEU A 48 1.30 -0.21 8.41
N ARG A 49 0.40 -1.14 8.75
CA ARG A 49 -0.40 -1.88 7.75
C ARG A 49 -1.38 -0.99 6.98
N GLY A 50 -1.79 0.15 7.54
CA GLY A 50 -2.65 1.12 6.87
C GLY A 50 -1.88 2.30 6.27
N VAL A 51 -0.54 2.25 6.31
CA VAL A 51 0.32 3.33 5.84
C VAL A 51 0.72 3.03 4.40
N PRO A 52 0.25 3.82 3.41
CA PRO A 52 0.84 3.77 2.09
C PRO A 52 2.30 4.20 2.23
N LEU A 53 3.22 3.24 2.10
CA LEU A 53 4.67 3.47 2.17
C LEU A 53 5.20 4.21 0.94
N ARG A 54 4.33 4.50 -0.02
CA ARG A 54 4.62 5.21 -1.26
C ARG A 54 3.74 6.44 -1.38
N GLU A 55 4.27 7.46 -2.03
CA GLU A 55 3.51 8.62 -2.44
C GLU A 55 2.33 8.17 -3.32
N THR A 56 1.13 8.67 -3.01
CA THR A 56 -0.07 8.34 -3.78
C THR A 56 0.07 8.87 -5.20
N ILE A 57 -0.18 8.02 -6.18
CA ILE A 57 -0.15 8.38 -7.59
C ILE A 57 -1.43 9.17 -7.92
N ALA A 58 -1.26 10.42 -8.34
CA ALA A 58 -2.38 11.29 -8.68
C ALA A 58 -2.97 10.97 -10.06
N VAL A 59 -4.25 11.31 -10.24
CA VAL A 59 -4.85 11.38 -11.58
C VAL A 59 -4.09 12.39 -12.43
N GLY A 60 -3.77 12.01 -13.66
CA GLY A 60 -2.93 12.77 -14.59
C GLY A 60 -1.45 12.37 -14.57
N ALA A 61 -1.00 11.59 -13.57
CA ALA A 61 0.38 11.12 -13.49
C ALA A 61 0.72 10.15 -14.63
N ARG A 62 1.96 10.22 -15.10
CA ARG A 62 2.54 9.22 -16.01
C ARG A 62 3.09 8.08 -15.18
N VAL A 63 2.78 6.85 -15.57
CA VAL A 63 3.12 5.64 -14.82
C VAL A 63 3.61 4.54 -15.74
N THR A 64 4.45 3.67 -15.20
CA THR A 64 4.87 2.42 -15.83
C THR A 64 4.40 1.24 -14.99
N VAL A 65 3.92 0.18 -15.65
CA VAL A 65 3.49 -1.04 -14.97
C VAL A 65 4.71 -1.88 -14.60
N ARG A 66 4.95 -2.04 -13.30
CA ARG A 66 6.04 -2.86 -12.78
C ARG A 66 5.67 -4.34 -12.74
N SER A 67 4.47 -4.65 -12.26
CA SER A 67 4.00 -6.01 -12.09
C SER A 67 2.55 -6.15 -12.58
N GLY A 68 2.24 -7.31 -13.15
CA GLY A 68 0.89 -7.64 -13.59
C GLY A 68 0.22 -8.58 -12.60
N ALA A 69 -0.96 -8.23 -12.13
CA ALA A 69 -1.86 -9.16 -11.46
C ALA A 69 -2.05 -10.45 -12.28
N PRO A 70 -2.41 -11.60 -11.67
CA PRO A 70 -2.58 -12.84 -12.41
C PRO A 70 -3.65 -12.72 -13.50
N GLY A 71 -3.22 -12.69 -14.77
CA GLY A 71 -4.08 -12.60 -15.94
C GLY A 71 -3.26 -12.28 -17.19
N ALA A 72 -3.69 -12.77 -18.36
CA ALA A 72 -2.96 -12.56 -19.61
C ALA A 72 -2.83 -11.06 -19.96
N ILE A 73 -3.93 -10.32 -19.87
CA ILE A 73 -3.98 -8.88 -20.19
C ILE A 73 -3.06 -8.06 -19.26
N TYR A 74 -3.02 -8.40 -17.97
CA TYR A 74 -2.15 -7.74 -16.98
C TYR A 74 -0.66 -8.03 -17.20
N ARG A 75 -0.32 -9.23 -17.69
CA ARG A 75 1.07 -9.56 -18.05
C ARG A 75 1.54 -8.80 -19.28
N ASP A 76 0.66 -8.64 -20.27
CA ASP A 76 0.96 -7.85 -21.47
C ASP A 76 1.14 -6.35 -21.15
N ALA A 77 0.60 -5.89 -20.02
CA ALA A 77 0.74 -4.51 -19.56
C ALA A 77 2.12 -4.20 -18.95
N VAL A 78 2.87 -5.21 -18.50
CA VAL A 78 4.14 -5.03 -17.76
C VAL A 78 5.17 -4.32 -18.65
N GLY A 79 5.78 -3.26 -18.13
CA GLY A 79 6.74 -2.41 -18.83
C GLY A 79 6.10 -1.35 -19.73
N LEU A 80 4.78 -1.38 -19.94
CA LEU A 80 4.10 -0.33 -20.69
C LEU A 80 3.94 0.93 -19.84
N THR A 81 3.94 2.06 -20.53
CA THR A 81 3.73 3.39 -19.95
C THR A 81 2.35 3.92 -20.32
N GLY A 82 1.72 4.60 -19.39
CA GLY A 82 0.42 5.23 -19.61
C GLY A 82 0.18 6.40 -18.67
N GLN A 83 -1.01 6.96 -18.76
CA GLN A 83 -1.47 8.05 -17.91
C GLN A 83 -2.62 7.58 -17.02
N VAL A 84 -2.58 7.94 -15.75
CA VAL A 84 -3.70 7.70 -14.83
C VAL A 84 -4.85 8.63 -15.16
N VAL A 85 -6.01 8.08 -15.50
CA VAL A 85 -7.21 8.84 -15.88
C VAL A 85 -8.33 8.78 -14.84
N ALA A 86 -8.31 7.79 -13.95
CA ALA A 86 -9.22 7.69 -12.82
C ALA A 86 -8.61 6.87 -11.68
N GLN A 87 -9.20 6.98 -10.49
CA GLN A 87 -8.82 6.20 -9.31
C GLN A 87 -10.06 5.72 -8.57
N ARG A 88 -9.98 4.57 -7.92
CA ARG A 88 -11.01 4.08 -6.99
C ARG A 88 -10.39 3.30 -5.85
N ASP A 89 -10.97 3.42 -4.67
CA ASP A 89 -10.59 2.63 -3.51
C ASP A 89 -11.57 1.45 -3.38
N GLU A 90 -11.07 0.22 -3.46
CA GLU A 90 -11.85 -1.00 -3.27
C GLU A 90 -11.67 -1.52 -1.83
N SER A 91 -12.73 -1.44 -1.04
CA SER A 91 -12.78 -2.06 0.28
C SER A 91 -13.11 -3.55 0.14
N VAL A 92 -12.18 -4.43 0.54
CA VAL A 92 -12.44 -5.88 0.59
C VAL A 92 -13.23 -6.20 1.86
N THR A 93 -14.56 -6.15 1.77
CA THR A 93 -15.44 -6.60 2.85
C THR A 93 -15.57 -8.12 2.77
N LYS A 94 -14.87 -8.85 3.64
CA LYS A 94 -15.06 -10.30 3.73
C LYS A 94 -16.42 -10.57 4.40
N PRO A 95 -17.37 -11.27 3.75
CA PRO A 95 -18.62 -11.64 4.41
C PRO A 95 -18.31 -12.66 5.50
N GLY A 96 -18.62 -12.34 6.77
CA GLY A 96 -18.49 -13.31 7.88
C GLY A 96 -17.68 -12.92 9.11
N GLY A 97 -17.31 -11.65 9.30
CA GLY A 97 -16.97 -11.12 10.63
C GLY A 97 -15.53 -11.28 11.14
N ILE A 98 -15.13 -10.28 11.92
CA ILE A 98 -14.00 -10.23 12.88
C ILE A 98 -12.57 -10.47 12.35
N ALA A 99 -12.30 -10.24 11.07
CA ALA A 99 -10.94 -9.93 10.63
C ALA A 99 -10.79 -8.40 10.59
N PRO A 100 -9.65 -7.80 11.00
CA PRO A 100 -9.42 -6.38 10.75
C PRO A 100 -9.63 -6.14 9.26
N ALA A 101 -10.49 -5.17 8.92
CA ALA A 101 -10.76 -4.80 7.54
C ALA A 101 -9.42 -4.69 6.83
N ALA A 102 -9.21 -5.48 5.77
CA ALA A 102 -8.01 -5.34 4.97
C ALA A 102 -7.94 -3.87 4.52
N PRO A 103 -6.75 -3.26 4.52
CA PRO A 103 -6.62 -1.90 4.00
C PRO A 103 -7.23 -1.86 2.60
N PRO A 104 -7.97 -0.79 2.26
CA PRO A 104 -8.60 -0.66 0.95
C PRO A 104 -7.52 -0.76 -0.13
N ILE A 105 -7.79 -1.52 -1.18
CA ILE A 105 -6.90 -1.62 -2.33
C ILE A 105 -7.18 -0.42 -3.22
N ARG A 106 -6.20 0.44 -3.43
CA ARG A 106 -6.34 1.52 -4.41
C ARG A 106 -6.06 0.98 -5.80
N ARG A 107 -6.99 1.24 -6.72
CA ARG A 107 -6.85 0.92 -8.15
C ARG A 107 -6.85 2.18 -8.97
N LEU A 108 -6.00 2.21 -9.98
CA LEU A 108 -5.82 3.30 -10.92
C LEU A 108 -6.21 2.83 -12.31
N LEU A 109 -7.06 3.60 -12.98
CA LEU A 109 -7.36 3.39 -14.40
C LEU A 109 -6.26 4.04 -15.21
N VAL A 110 -5.47 3.24 -15.89
CA VAL A 110 -4.35 3.68 -16.73
C VAL A 110 -4.78 3.62 -18.19
N HIS A 111 -4.63 4.72 -18.91
CA HIS A 111 -4.75 4.78 -20.37
C HIS A 111 -3.35 4.65 -20.98
N PHE A 112 -3.13 3.62 -21.78
CA PHE A 112 -1.84 3.31 -22.38
C PHE A 112 -1.67 4.06 -23.70
N GLU A 113 -0.48 4.63 -23.91
CA GLU A 113 -0.15 5.35 -25.16
C GLU A 113 -0.04 4.39 -26.35
N ALA A 114 0.44 3.18 -26.09
CA ALA A 114 0.60 2.12 -27.07
C ALA A 114 0.09 0.79 -26.49
N PRO A 115 -1.24 0.58 -26.46
CA PRO A 115 -1.81 -0.67 -25.95
C PRO A 115 -1.43 -1.86 -26.87
N PRO A 116 -1.20 -3.06 -26.32
CA PRO A 116 -0.93 -4.26 -27.11
C PRO A 116 -2.05 -4.57 -28.09
N ALA A 117 -1.70 -5.00 -29.30
CA ALA A 117 -2.67 -5.43 -30.31
C ALA A 117 -3.48 -6.68 -29.88
N SER A 118 -3.00 -7.42 -28.89
CA SER A 118 -3.71 -8.56 -28.29
C SER A 118 -4.90 -8.15 -27.42
N TRP A 119 -5.01 -6.87 -27.05
CA TRP A 119 -6.05 -6.40 -26.14
C TRP A 119 -7.40 -6.27 -26.85
N PRO A 120 -8.49 -6.65 -26.18
CA PRO A 120 -9.84 -6.43 -26.69
C PRO A 120 -10.10 -4.95 -26.97
N GLU A 121 -10.70 -4.63 -28.12
CA GLU A 121 -11.09 -3.25 -28.47
C GLU A 121 -11.97 -2.59 -27.40
N ALA A 122 -12.81 -3.39 -26.72
CA ALA A 122 -13.67 -2.94 -25.63
C ALA A 122 -12.90 -2.33 -24.44
N LEU A 123 -11.61 -2.59 -24.30
CA LEU A 123 -10.77 -1.93 -23.28
C LEU A 123 -10.41 -0.49 -23.67
N GLU A 124 -10.48 -0.14 -24.95
CA GLU A 124 -10.08 1.18 -25.48
C GLU A 124 -8.68 1.62 -24.99
N GLY A 125 -7.76 0.67 -24.83
CA GLY A 125 -6.41 0.91 -24.32
C GLY A 125 -6.35 1.28 -22.83
N ARG A 126 -7.38 0.96 -22.03
CA ARG A 126 -7.45 1.28 -20.60
C ARG A 126 -7.52 0.04 -19.75
N LEU A 127 -6.82 0.06 -18.61
CA LEU A 127 -6.82 -1.04 -17.64
C LEU A 127 -6.83 -0.50 -16.21
N TRP A 128 -7.65 -1.11 -15.34
CA TRP A 128 -7.56 -0.89 -13.90
C TRP A 128 -6.40 -1.70 -13.34
N ILE A 129 -5.45 -1.05 -12.69
CA ILE A 129 -4.25 -1.67 -12.12
C ILE A 129 -4.13 -1.26 -10.66
N ASP A 130 -3.67 -2.17 -9.81
CA ASP A 130 -3.43 -1.88 -8.40
C ASP A 130 -2.32 -0.82 -8.30
N GLU A 131 -2.50 0.20 -7.45
CA GLU A 131 -1.51 1.27 -7.28
C GLU A 131 -0.12 0.70 -6.91
N ASP A 132 -0.10 -0.40 -6.15
CA ASP A 132 1.13 -1.07 -5.76
C ASP A 132 1.92 -1.65 -6.94
N ASP A 133 1.26 -1.96 -8.06
CA ASP A 133 1.84 -2.54 -9.28
C ASP A 133 2.39 -1.49 -10.25
N LEU A 134 2.27 -0.20 -9.91
CA LEU A 134 2.68 0.92 -10.74
C LEU A 134 3.88 1.65 -10.13
N ASP A 135 4.74 2.17 -10.99
CA ASP A 135 5.81 3.11 -10.65
C ASP A 135 5.56 4.43 -11.41
N LEU A 136 5.93 5.57 -10.81
CA LEU A 136 5.92 6.87 -11.50
C LEU A 136 6.99 6.86 -12.60
N ALA A 137 6.63 7.34 -13.79
CA ALA A 137 7.47 7.35 -14.99
C ALA A 137 8.07 8.73 -15.28
#